data_AF-A0A7S2EE83-F1
#
_entry.id   AF-A0A7S2EE83-F1
#
_cell.length_a   1.000
_cell.length_b   1.000
_cell.length_c   1.000
_cell.angle_alpha   90.00
_cell.angle_beta   90.00
_cell.angle_gamma   90.00
#
_symmetry.space_group_name_H-M   'P 1'
#
loop_
_entity.id
_entity.type
_entity.pdbx_description
1 polymer ?
#
loop_
_entity_poly.entity_id
_entity_poly.type
_entity_poly.pdbx_seq_one_letter_code
_entity_poly.pdbx_strand_id
1 'polypeptide(L)'
;AAVQRAQFVAQNRVMQLFRRGGDYGAEEDVLVYVDDDYLDDDEDLALEAEEEDYEEEDEPREEPRPESAPVTLRGAILKGIISQTPVMSALGAMGLLLGKIEGWSASQFLYYGVSAATTIGYGDVVPCTQLGRLLAVIFIPLSVYSLGDILSQSSSFFIDRAASKAEKSFMRRGVTFRDLELMDLDDDGEVNETDFVTFMLVAMNKCDVHLVRDLKRLFFALDVGKDGILHKEDLVVLALRKRDALSLKRRRRRKKNSGET
;
A
#
# COMPACT_ATOMS: atom_id res chain seq x y z
N ALA A 1 -27.12 -15.86 6.71
CA ALA A 1 -26.44 -17.08 7.21
C ALA A 1 -25.76 -17.89 6.10
N ALA A 2 -26.45 -18.31 5.03
CA ALA A 2 -25.84 -19.06 3.91
C ALA A 2 -24.84 -18.22 3.08
N VAL A 3 -25.17 -16.95 2.80
CA VAL A 3 -24.29 -16.01 2.06
C VAL A 3 -23.00 -15.69 2.83
N GLN A 4 -23.08 -15.53 4.15
CA GLN A 4 -21.91 -15.33 5.00
C GLN A 4 -21.03 -16.57 5.09
N ARG A 5 -21.60 -17.78 5.01
CA ARG A 5 -20.83 -19.03 4.92
C ARG A 5 -20.14 -19.17 3.57
N ALA A 6 -20.79 -18.78 2.47
CA ALA A 6 -20.18 -18.78 1.14
C ALA A 6 -19.01 -17.78 1.05
N GLN A 7 -19.17 -16.57 1.59
CA GLN A 7 -18.12 -15.55 1.62
C GLN A 7 -16.92 -15.95 2.50
N PHE A 8 -17.16 -16.62 3.63
CA PHE A 8 -16.09 -17.13 4.50
C PHE A 8 -15.35 -18.32 3.87
N VAL A 9 -16.03 -19.17 3.08
CA VAL A 9 -15.43 -20.28 2.33
C VAL A 9 -14.60 -19.77 1.14
N ALA A 10 -15.06 -18.72 0.45
CA ALA A 10 -14.31 -18.06 -0.61
C ALA A 10 -13.04 -17.37 -0.09
N GLN A 11 -13.14 -16.60 1.00
CA GLN A 11 -11.99 -15.97 1.64
C GLN A 11 -10.96 -17.01 2.14
N ASN A 12 -11.41 -18.12 2.71
CA ASN A 12 -10.50 -19.19 3.15
C ASN A 12 -9.86 -19.94 1.97
N ARG A 13 -10.54 -20.10 0.83
CA ARG A 13 -9.95 -20.73 -0.36
C ARG A 13 -8.87 -19.88 -1.02
N VAL A 14 -9.09 -18.56 -1.12
CA VAL A 14 -8.10 -17.62 -1.66
C VAL A 14 -6.87 -17.53 -0.73
N MET A 15 -7.07 -17.51 0.60
CA MET A 15 -5.96 -17.57 1.55
C MET A 15 -5.22 -18.92 1.56
N GLN A 16 -5.91 -20.04 1.36
CA GLN A 16 -5.28 -21.37 1.28
C GLN A 16 -4.42 -21.52 0.02
N LEU A 17 -4.80 -20.87 -1.09
CA LEU A 17 -3.97 -20.76 -2.30
C LEU A 17 -2.67 -19.98 -2.03
N PHE A 18 -2.73 -18.90 -1.23
CA PHE A 18 -1.52 -18.16 -0.79
C PHE A 18 -0.59 -18.98 0.13
N ARG A 19 -1.10 -19.93 0.91
CA ARG A 19 -0.32 -20.72 1.88
C ARG A 19 0.41 -21.92 1.28
N ARG A 20 -0.01 -22.37 0.10
CA ARG A 20 0.51 -23.57 -0.58
C ARG A 20 1.43 -23.22 -1.75
N GLY A 21 2.08 -22.07 -1.70
CA GLY A 21 3.19 -21.74 -2.59
C GLY A 21 4.34 -22.73 -2.37
N GLY A 22 4.42 -23.76 -3.22
CA GLY A 22 5.59 -24.64 -3.23
C GLY A 22 5.41 -26.02 -3.84
N ASP A 23 4.19 -26.56 -3.97
CA ASP A 23 4.04 -27.92 -4.49
C ASP A 23 2.66 -28.16 -5.10
N TYR A 24 2.55 -28.07 -6.43
CA TYR A 24 1.42 -28.56 -7.18
C TYR A 24 1.95 -29.39 -8.34
N GLY A 25 1.83 -30.70 -8.17
CA GLY A 25 2.22 -31.71 -9.13
C GLY A 25 1.46 -31.58 -10.45
N ALA A 26 2.15 -32.02 -11.49
CA ALA A 26 1.73 -32.07 -12.86
C ALA A 26 0.39 -32.79 -13.06
N GLU A 27 -0.65 -32.03 -13.41
CA GLU A 27 -1.72 -32.47 -14.31
C GLU A 27 -1.99 -31.30 -15.26
N GLU A 28 -2.32 -31.61 -16.52
CA GLU A 28 -2.27 -30.77 -17.71
C GLU A 28 -3.13 -29.49 -17.63
N ASP A 29 -2.58 -28.41 -17.08
CA ASP A 29 -3.13 -27.06 -17.24
C ASP A 29 -2.59 -26.45 -18.53
N VAL A 30 -3.48 -26.20 -19.49
CA VAL A 30 -3.19 -25.45 -20.72
C VAL A 30 -2.93 -23.99 -20.33
N LEU A 31 -1.66 -23.67 -20.08
CA LEU A 31 -1.19 -22.30 -19.89
C LEU A 31 -1.30 -21.57 -21.23
N VAL A 32 -2.18 -20.57 -21.30
CA VAL A 32 -2.17 -19.61 -22.41
C VAL A 32 -1.07 -18.59 -22.11
N TYR A 33 0.05 -18.72 -22.81
CA TYR A 33 1.11 -17.73 -22.79
C TYR A 33 0.62 -16.47 -23.51
N VAL A 34 0.61 -15.34 -22.82
CA VAL A 34 0.51 -14.02 -23.45
C VAL A 34 1.96 -13.64 -23.78
N ASP A 35 2.30 -13.53 -25.06
CA ASP A 35 3.64 -13.14 -25.49
C ASP A 35 4.00 -11.76 -24.90
N ASP A 36 5.23 -11.63 -24.40
CA ASP A 36 5.79 -10.43 -23.73
C ASP A 36 6.01 -9.25 -24.71
N ASP A 37 5.57 -9.37 -25.98
CA ASP A 37 5.90 -8.49 -27.10
C ASP A 37 4.96 -7.25 -27.25
N TYR A 38 4.09 -7.00 -26.27
CA TYR A 38 3.12 -5.88 -26.29
C TYR A 38 3.43 -4.75 -25.29
N LEU A 39 4.69 -4.57 -24.91
CA LEU A 39 5.11 -3.52 -23.95
C LEU A 39 6.17 -2.55 -24.47
N ASP A 40 6.45 -2.53 -25.77
CA ASP A 40 7.22 -1.47 -26.42
C ASP A 40 6.58 -1.24 -27.79
N ASP A 41 6.01 -0.04 -28.01
CA ASP A 41 5.96 0.69 -29.28
C ASP A 41 4.94 1.84 -29.15
N ASP A 42 5.46 3.02 -28.79
CA ASP A 42 4.88 4.30 -29.18
C ASP A 42 4.93 4.39 -30.72
N GLU A 43 3.78 4.47 -31.42
CA GLU A 43 3.54 5.34 -32.59
C GLU A 43 2.23 5.00 -33.34
N ASP A 44 1.51 6.08 -33.71
CA ASP A 44 0.68 6.24 -34.90
C ASP A 44 -0.73 5.61 -35.01
N LEU A 45 -1.71 6.22 -34.33
CA LEU A 45 -3.09 6.31 -34.87
C LEU A 45 -3.72 7.68 -34.57
N ALA A 46 -3.27 8.73 -35.27
CA ALA A 46 -3.99 9.99 -35.36
C ALA A 46 -5.03 9.92 -36.50
N LEU A 47 -6.29 9.65 -36.14
CA LEU A 47 -7.44 9.88 -37.01
C LEU A 47 -7.85 11.35 -36.90
N GLU A 48 -7.93 12.00 -38.05
CA GLU A 48 -8.37 13.39 -38.26
C GLU A 48 -9.74 13.64 -37.62
N ALA A 49 -9.79 14.50 -36.60
CA ALA A 49 -11.01 15.07 -36.05
C ALA A 49 -10.87 16.60 -36.01
N GLU A 50 -11.90 17.28 -36.49
CA GLU A 50 -11.97 18.71 -36.76
C GLU A 50 -11.69 19.57 -35.50
N GLU A 51 -10.88 20.62 -35.66
CA GLU A 51 -10.52 21.60 -34.62
C GLU A 51 -11.73 22.50 -34.27
N GLU A 52 -12.33 22.30 -33.09
CA GLU A 52 -13.11 23.34 -32.41
C GLU A 52 -12.21 24.03 -31.37
N ASP A 53 -12.00 25.34 -31.55
CA ASP A 53 -11.22 26.25 -30.69
C ASP A 53 -11.81 26.31 -29.27
N TYR A 54 -11.15 25.65 -28.31
CA TYR A 54 -11.36 25.87 -26.87
C TYR A 54 -10.17 26.67 -26.33
N GLU A 55 -10.43 27.85 -25.75
CA GLU A 55 -9.44 28.63 -25.02
C GLU A 55 -8.96 27.83 -23.78
N GLU A 56 -7.70 27.38 -23.80
CA GLU A 56 -7.03 26.71 -22.66
C GLU A 56 -6.92 27.67 -21.46
N GLU A 57 -7.68 27.41 -20.40
CA GLU A 57 -7.32 27.91 -19.07
C GLU A 57 -6.07 27.15 -18.59
N ASP A 58 -4.98 27.86 -18.29
CA ASP A 58 -3.71 27.31 -17.79
C ASP A 58 -3.96 26.41 -16.55
N GLU A 59 -4.10 25.10 -16.76
CA GLU A 59 -4.04 24.12 -15.67
C GLU A 59 -2.63 24.19 -15.04
N PRO A 60 -2.53 24.27 -13.70
CA PRO A 60 -1.23 24.25 -13.04
C PRO A 60 -0.52 22.95 -13.38
N ARG A 61 0.62 23.05 -14.08
CA ARG A 61 1.50 21.93 -14.45
C ARG A 61 1.60 20.93 -13.29
N GLU A 62 0.94 19.79 -13.42
CA GLU A 62 1.21 18.64 -12.55
C GLU A 62 2.67 18.24 -12.79
N GLU A 63 3.51 18.35 -11.76
CA GLU A 63 4.84 17.75 -11.81
C GLU A 63 4.66 16.25 -12.11
N PRO A 64 5.42 15.69 -13.06
CA PRO A 64 5.31 14.29 -13.41
C PRO A 64 5.43 13.45 -12.13
N ARG A 65 4.39 12.67 -11.83
CA ARG A 65 4.39 11.72 -10.71
C ARG A 65 5.67 10.91 -10.84
N PRO A 66 6.55 10.88 -9.82
CA PRO A 66 7.84 10.23 -9.97
C PRO A 66 7.59 8.79 -10.36
N GLU A 67 7.96 8.45 -11.59
CA GLU A 67 8.07 7.09 -12.07
C GLU A 67 8.77 6.32 -10.96
N SER A 68 8.12 5.29 -10.42
CA SER A 68 8.65 4.54 -9.29
C SER A 68 9.87 3.79 -9.77
N ALA A 69 11.00 4.50 -9.83
CA ALA A 69 12.26 4.02 -10.33
C ALA A 69 12.51 2.67 -9.64
N PRO A 70 12.93 1.64 -10.38
CA PRO A 70 13.18 0.34 -9.80
C PRO A 70 14.09 0.56 -8.60
N VAL A 71 13.62 0.17 -7.41
CA VAL A 71 14.29 0.43 -6.13
C VAL A 71 15.74 -0.02 -6.28
N THR A 72 16.62 0.93 -6.57
CA THR A 72 17.98 0.60 -6.98
C THR A 72 18.65 0.14 -5.71
N LEU A 73 19.04 -1.14 -5.64
CA LEU A 73 19.62 -1.79 -4.47
C LEU A 73 20.65 -0.89 -3.76
N ARG A 74 21.50 -0.24 -4.55
CA ARG A 74 22.53 0.68 -4.07
C ARG A 74 21.96 1.97 -3.50
N GLY A 75 20.93 2.56 -4.11
CA GLY A 75 20.29 3.79 -3.65
C GLY A 75 19.50 3.60 -2.35
N ALA A 76 18.80 2.47 -2.20
CA ALA A 76 18.07 2.14 -0.98
C ALA A 76 19.02 1.87 0.20
N ILE A 77 20.08 1.08 -0.03
CA ILE A 77 21.11 0.83 0.99
C ILE A 77 21.83 2.14 1.37
N LEU A 78 22.20 2.96 0.38
CA LEU A 78 22.88 4.23 0.63
C LEU A 78 21.99 5.21 1.40
N LYS A 79 20.70 5.31 1.06
CA LYS A 79 19.72 6.14 1.78
C LYS A 79 19.52 5.66 3.22
N GLY A 80 19.43 4.35 3.44
CA GLY A 80 19.36 3.76 4.78
C GLY A 80 20.61 4.09 5.61
N ILE A 81 21.79 3.88 5.05
CA ILE A 81 23.07 4.20 5.73
C ILE A 81 23.14 5.68 6.09
N ILE A 82 22.84 6.58 5.13
CA ILE A 82 22.88 8.02 5.36
C ILE A 82 21.90 8.42 6.48
N SER A 83 20.68 7.85 6.48
CA SER A 83 19.66 8.13 7.51
C SER A 83 20.07 7.69 8.91
N GLN A 84 20.87 6.62 9.05
CA GLN A 84 21.31 6.10 10.36
C GLN A 84 22.52 6.83 10.96
N THR A 85 23.29 7.52 10.14
CA THR A 85 24.54 8.21 10.53
C THR A 85 24.41 9.17 11.73
N PRO A 86 23.39 10.05 11.83
CA PRO A 86 23.31 11.00 12.96
C PRO A 86 23.00 10.31 14.30
N VAL A 87 22.12 9.29 14.31
CA VAL A 87 21.76 8.58 15.55
C VAL A 87 22.93 7.72 16.03
N MET A 88 23.59 7.01 15.13
CA MET A 88 24.76 6.18 15.45
C MET A 88 25.96 7.00 15.93
N SER A 89 26.20 8.17 15.33
CA SER A 89 27.28 9.07 15.78
C SER A 89 26.99 9.67 17.16
N ALA A 90 25.74 10.07 17.45
CA ALA A 90 25.33 10.55 18.76
C ALA A 90 25.46 9.45 19.83
N LEU A 91 25.00 8.22 19.54
CA LEU A 91 25.16 7.06 20.42
C LEU A 91 26.63 6.70 20.65
N GLY A 92 27.45 6.71 19.61
CA GLY A 92 28.88 6.46 19.70
C GLY A 92 29.59 7.50 20.57
N ALA A 93 29.30 8.79 20.39
CA ALA A 93 29.87 9.86 21.20
C ALA A 93 29.43 9.76 22.67
N MET A 94 28.14 9.53 22.93
CA MET A 94 27.60 9.37 24.27
C MET A 94 28.18 8.13 24.97
N GLY A 95 28.32 7.04 24.22
CA GLY A 95 28.92 5.80 24.67
C GLY A 95 30.40 5.95 25.04
N LEU A 96 31.19 6.65 24.22
CA LEU A 96 32.59 6.95 24.51
C LEU A 96 32.73 7.87 25.74
N LEU A 97 31.82 8.83 25.91
CA LEU A 97 31.79 9.70 27.09
C LEU A 97 31.51 8.88 28.36
N LEU A 98 30.51 7.99 28.31
CA LEU A 98 30.19 7.05 29.39
C LEU A 98 31.40 6.16 29.75
N GLY A 99 32.03 5.55 28.75
CA GLY A 99 33.19 4.70 28.97
C GLY A 99 34.37 5.44 29.61
N LYS A 100 34.60 6.71 29.25
CA LYS A 100 35.63 7.56 29.87
C LYS A 100 35.31 7.91 31.32
N ILE A 101 34.05 8.21 31.64
CA ILE A 101 33.61 8.56 33.01
C ILE A 101 33.72 7.36 33.94
N GLU A 102 33.35 6.18 33.46
CA GLU A 102 33.34 4.94 34.25
C GLU A 102 34.68 4.18 34.20
N GLY A 103 35.64 4.63 33.39
CA GLY A 103 36.94 3.97 33.24
C GLY A 103 36.88 2.62 32.55
N TRP A 104 35.88 2.41 31.69
CA TRP A 104 35.69 1.15 30.97
C TRP A 104 36.70 0.97 29.83
N SER A 105 37.11 -0.28 29.62
CA SER A 105 37.83 -0.66 28.41
C SER A 105 36.91 -0.62 27.18
N ALA A 106 37.50 -0.60 25.98
CA ALA A 106 36.71 -0.60 24.73
C ALA A 106 35.77 -1.82 24.62
N SER A 107 36.18 -2.97 25.15
CA SER A 107 35.34 -4.18 25.15
C SER A 107 34.16 -4.08 26.12
N GLN A 108 34.37 -3.52 27.32
CA GLN A 108 33.31 -3.29 28.30
C GLN A 108 32.27 -2.30 27.80
N PHE A 109 32.73 -1.22 27.14
CA PHE A 109 31.84 -0.26 26.50
C PHE A 109 30.98 -0.90 25.40
N LEU A 110 31.59 -1.63 24.46
CA LEU A 110 30.86 -2.32 23.39
C LEU A 110 29.87 -3.35 23.97
N TYR A 111 30.30 -4.11 24.97
CA TYR A 111 29.45 -5.07 25.67
C TYR A 111 28.25 -4.40 26.32
N TYR A 112 28.46 -3.30 27.05
CA TYR A 112 27.37 -2.54 27.66
C TYR A 112 26.40 -1.99 26.61
N GLY A 113 26.92 -1.40 25.53
CA GLY A 113 26.12 -0.87 24.43
C GLY A 113 25.24 -1.94 23.77
N VAL A 114 25.82 -3.08 23.41
CA VAL A 114 25.08 -4.19 22.78
C VAL A 114 24.09 -4.81 23.75
N SER A 115 24.47 -5.08 25.00
CA SER A 115 23.57 -5.69 26.00
C SER A 115 22.41 -4.77 26.39
N ALA A 116 22.61 -3.44 26.39
CA ALA A 116 21.55 -2.46 26.60
C ALA A 116 20.61 -2.36 25.38
N ALA A 117 21.17 -2.26 24.16
CA ALA A 117 20.38 -2.15 22.93
C ALA A 117 19.52 -3.39 22.68
N THR A 118 20.08 -4.58 22.93
CA THR A 118 19.38 -5.87 22.82
C THR A 118 18.46 -6.15 24.00
N THR A 119 18.41 -5.26 25.00
CA THR A 119 17.62 -5.39 26.22
C THR A 119 17.93 -6.64 27.06
N ILE A 120 19.08 -7.28 26.82
CA ILE A 120 19.52 -8.45 27.58
C ILE A 120 19.89 -8.03 29.01
N GLY A 121 20.68 -6.96 29.14
CA GLY A 121 20.93 -6.29 30.43
C GLY A 121 21.49 -7.19 31.55
N TYR A 122 22.53 -7.98 31.28
CA TYR A 122 23.12 -8.91 32.27
C TYR A 122 23.55 -8.26 33.59
N GLY A 123 23.92 -6.97 33.58
CA GLY A 123 24.31 -6.23 34.79
C GLY A 123 25.77 -6.41 35.22
N ASP A 124 26.59 -7.12 34.43
CA ASP A 124 28.02 -7.32 34.72
C ASP A 124 28.84 -6.03 34.59
N VAL A 125 28.42 -5.15 33.67
CA VAL A 125 28.99 -3.84 33.44
C VAL A 125 27.87 -2.82 33.66
N VAL A 126 28.01 -1.97 34.67
CA VAL A 126 27.01 -0.98 35.05
C VAL A 126 27.67 0.33 35.45
N PRO A 127 27.06 1.48 35.16
CA PRO A 127 27.61 2.77 35.57
C PRO A 127 27.52 2.91 37.10
N CYS A 128 28.66 3.13 37.74
CA CYS A 128 28.78 3.30 39.18
C CYS A 128 28.73 4.78 39.58
N THR A 129 29.18 5.67 38.71
CA THR A 129 29.19 7.11 38.99
C THR A 129 27.78 7.70 38.92
N GLN A 130 27.56 8.80 39.65
CA GLN A 130 26.27 9.51 39.58
C GLN A 130 26.03 10.10 38.18
N LEU A 131 27.08 10.63 37.56
CA LEU A 131 27.02 11.18 36.20
C LEU A 131 26.77 10.08 35.16
N GLY A 132 27.47 8.94 35.26
CA GLY A 132 27.29 7.83 34.34
C GLY A 132 25.89 7.22 34.42
N ARG A 133 25.29 7.15 35.62
CA ARG A 133 23.89 6.73 35.77
C ARG A 133 22.92 7.70 35.08
N LEU A 134 23.14 9.00 35.18
CA LEU A 134 22.31 9.99 34.48
C LEU A 134 22.42 9.85 32.95
N LEU A 135 23.63 9.66 32.43
CA LEU A 135 23.85 9.45 31.01
C LEU A 135 23.25 8.12 30.52
N ALA A 136 23.30 7.07 31.34
CA ALA A 136 22.72 5.77 31.03
C ALA A 136 21.20 5.83 30.84
N VAL A 137 20.50 6.65 31.63
CA VAL A 137 19.03 6.87 31.48
C VAL A 137 18.68 7.37 30.08
N ILE A 138 19.55 8.17 29.44
CA ILE A 138 19.35 8.66 28.08
C ILE A 138 19.88 7.66 27.05
N PHE A 139 21.03 7.05 27.32
CA PHE A 139 21.71 6.13 26.42
C PHE A 139 20.88 4.85 26.13
N ILE A 140 20.30 4.24 27.16
CA ILE A 140 19.56 2.97 27.02
C ILE A 140 18.37 3.11 26.03
N PRO A 141 17.40 4.03 26.21
CA PRO A 141 16.27 4.14 25.27
C PRO A 141 16.72 4.51 23.85
N LEU A 142 17.75 5.36 23.70
CA LEU A 142 18.30 5.67 22.38
C LEU A 142 18.93 4.44 21.71
N SER A 143 19.61 3.59 22.48
CA SER A 143 20.23 2.37 21.96
C SER A 143 19.20 1.35 21.48
N VAL A 144 18.08 1.20 22.22
CA VAL A 144 16.96 0.33 21.85
C VAL A 144 16.25 0.87 20.61
N TYR A 145 15.99 2.18 20.56
CA TYR A 145 15.42 2.84 19.39
C TYR A 145 16.26 2.59 18.14
N SER A 146 17.58 2.80 18.23
CA SER A 146 18.50 2.60 17.10
C SER A 146 18.50 1.15 16.61
N LEU A 147 18.51 0.16 17.51
CA LEU A 147 18.43 -1.24 17.10
C LEU A 147 17.11 -1.56 16.39
N GLY A 148 15.99 -1.04 16.90
CA GLY A 148 14.67 -1.21 16.29
C GLY A 148 14.57 -0.57 14.90
N ASP A 149 15.15 0.61 14.73
CA ASP A 149 15.17 1.33 13.45
C ASP A 149 16.00 0.59 12.39
N ILE A 150 17.18 0.08 12.76
CA ILE A 150 18.01 -0.77 11.88
C ILE A 150 17.24 -2.03 11.44
N LEU A 151 16.56 -2.68 12.37
CA LEU A 151 15.77 -3.88 12.08
C LEU A 151 14.58 -3.57 11.16
N SER A 152 13.92 -2.44 11.38
CA SER A 152 12.81 -1.95 10.55
C SER A 152 13.25 -1.73 9.10
N GLN A 153 14.33 -0.99 8.88
CA GLN A 153 14.86 -0.74 7.54
C GLN A 153 15.31 -2.01 6.84
N SER A 154 15.97 -2.91 7.57
CA SER A 154 16.35 -4.21 7.03
C SER A 154 15.12 -5.00 6.59
N SER A 155 14.08 -5.02 7.42
CA SER A 155 12.82 -5.71 7.12
C SER A 155 12.11 -5.11 5.91
N SER A 156 11.98 -3.79 5.82
CA SER A 156 11.39 -3.11 4.66
C SER A 156 12.12 -3.46 3.38
N PHE A 157 13.46 -3.49 3.40
CA PHE A 157 14.26 -3.86 2.24
C PHE A 157 13.97 -5.31 1.75
N PHE A 158 13.82 -6.26 2.67
CA PHE A 158 13.45 -7.64 2.31
C PHE A 158 12.01 -7.73 1.79
N ILE A 159 11.07 -7.04 2.44
CA ILE A 159 9.65 -7.02 2.08
C ILE A 159 9.46 -6.40 0.69
N ASP A 160 10.06 -5.24 0.43
CA ASP A 160 9.94 -4.54 -0.85
C ASP A 160 10.49 -5.41 -1.99
N ARG A 161 11.64 -6.06 -1.78
CA ARG A 161 12.23 -6.95 -2.78
C ARG A 161 11.39 -8.20 -3.03
N ALA A 162 10.80 -8.78 -1.98
CA ALA A 162 9.90 -9.92 -2.10
C ALA A 162 8.62 -9.51 -2.84
N ALA A 163 8.04 -8.35 -2.51
CA ALA A 163 6.85 -7.80 -3.14
C ALA A 163 7.08 -7.52 -4.64
N SER A 164 8.17 -6.84 -5.01
CA SER A 164 8.49 -6.57 -6.42
C SER A 164 8.74 -7.84 -7.22
N LYS A 165 9.35 -8.87 -6.61
CA LYS A 165 9.53 -10.16 -7.29
C LYS A 165 8.21 -10.89 -7.49
N ALA A 166 7.34 -10.86 -6.48
CA ALA A 166 6.01 -11.46 -6.55
C ALA A 166 5.16 -10.77 -7.64
N GLU A 167 5.17 -9.44 -7.68
CA GLU A 167 4.45 -8.64 -8.69
C GLU A 167 4.92 -8.96 -10.11
N LYS A 168 6.24 -8.98 -10.36
CA LYS A 168 6.78 -9.32 -11.69
C LYS A 168 6.50 -10.77 -12.09
N SER A 169 6.58 -11.70 -11.15
CA SER A 169 6.25 -13.10 -11.42
C SER A 169 4.76 -13.30 -11.66
N PHE A 170 3.91 -12.48 -11.04
CA PHE A 170 2.47 -12.54 -11.22
C PHE A 170 2.06 -11.99 -12.59
N MET A 171 2.62 -10.86 -13.02
CA MET A 171 2.35 -10.27 -14.34
C MET A 171 2.80 -11.15 -15.51
N ARG A 172 3.84 -11.96 -15.32
CA ARG A 172 4.38 -12.89 -16.34
C ARG A 172 3.72 -14.27 -16.34
N ARG A 173 2.79 -14.51 -15.41
CA ARG A 173 2.07 -15.78 -15.33
C ARG A 173 0.97 -15.78 -16.38
N GLY A 174 0.87 -16.85 -17.16
CA GLY A 174 -0.27 -17.06 -18.07
C GLY A 174 -1.59 -17.11 -17.30
N VAL A 175 -2.64 -16.56 -17.91
CA VAL A 175 -4.01 -16.62 -17.36
C VAL A 175 -4.52 -18.06 -17.48
N THR A 176 -5.05 -18.61 -16.38
CA THR A 176 -5.64 -19.96 -16.37
C THR A 176 -7.15 -19.89 -16.54
N PHE A 177 -7.79 -20.97 -16.98
CA PHE A 177 -9.27 -21.06 -17.04
C PHE A 177 -9.94 -20.73 -15.71
N ARG A 178 -9.30 -21.11 -14.60
CA ARG A 178 -9.81 -20.81 -13.26
C ARG A 178 -9.66 -19.33 -12.90
N ASP A 179 -8.64 -18.64 -13.43
CA ASP A 179 -8.53 -17.19 -13.27
C ASP A 179 -9.66 -16.49 -14.05
N LEU A 180 -10.03 -16.97 -15.24
CA LEU A 180 -11.17 -16.46 -16.01
C LEU A 180 -12.50 -16.60 -15.24
N GLU A 181 -12.79 -17.79 -14.68
CA GLU A 181 -13.99 -18.01 -13.85
C GLU A 181 -14.05 -17.12 -12.60
N LEU A 182 -12.90 -16.69 -12.07
CA LEU A 182 -12.83 -15.82 -10.90
C LEU A 182 -12.84 -14.32 -11.24
N MET A 183 -12.58 -14.00 -12.50
CA MET A 183 -12.43 -12.65 -13.01
C MET A 183 -13.76 -12.09 -13.50
N ASP A 184 -14.65 -12.94 -13.99
CA ASP A 184 -16.06 -12.59 -14.24
C ASP A 184 -16.73 -12.17 -12.91
N LEU A 185 -16.82 -10.86 -12.67
CA LEU A 185 -17.29 -10.30 -11.40
C LEU A 185 -18.80 -10.02 -11.39
N ASP A 186 -19.43 -9.97 -12.56
CA ASP A 186 -20.87 -9.76 -12.74
C ASP A 186 -21.63 -11.01 -13.20
N ASP A 187 -20.95 -12.14 -13.33
CA ASP A 187 -21.46 -13.47 -13.67
C ASP A 187 -22.15 -13.48 -15.05
N ASP A 188 -21.63 -12.72 -16.01
CA ASP A 188 -22.20 -12.63 -17.37
C ASP A 188 -21.63 -13.71 -18.34
N GLY A 189 -20.61 -14.45 -17.89
CA GLY A 189 -19.94 -15.51 -18.63
C GLY A 189 -18.84 -15.02 -19.56
N GLU A 190 -18.59 -13.71 -19.61
CA GLU A 190 -17.51 -13.07 -20.34
C GLU A 190 -16.55 -12.37 -19.38
N VAL A 191 -15.39 -11.95 -19.90
CA VAL A 191 -14.41 -11.17 -19.14
C VAL A 191 -14.10 -9.94 -19.95
N ASN A 192 -14.59 -8.79 -19.49
CA ASN A 192 -14.29 -7.50 -20.08
C ASN A 192 -12.99 -6.90 -19.50
N GLU A 193 -12.52 -5.81 -20.09
CA GLU A 193 -11.33 -5.09 -19.63
C GLU A 193 -11.43 -4.64 -18.17
N THR A 194 -12.61 -4.20 -17.73
CA THR A 194 -12.82 -3.71 -16.36
C THR A 194 -12.68 -4.84 -15.35
N ASP A 195 -13.17 -6.03 -15.68
CA ASP A 195 -13.07 -7.22 -14.86
C ASP A 195 -11.63 -7.74 -14.79
N PHE A 196 -10.94 -7.73 -15.93
CA PHE A 196 -9.51 -8.03 -15.97
C PHE A 196 -8.68 -7.08 -15.11
N VAL A 197 -8.80 -5.77 -15.31
CA VAL A 197 -8.04 -4.77 -14.56
C VAL A 197 -8.39 -4.80 -13.07
N THR A 198 -9.68 -4.92 -12.74
CA THR A 198 -10.13 -5.01 -11.34
C THR A 198 -9.55 -6.24 -10.65
N PHE A 199 -9.60 -7.40 -11.31
CA PHE A 199 -9.01 -8.62 -10.80
C PHE A 199 -7.49 -8.48 -10.62
N MET A 200 -6.78 -7.94 -11.62
CA MET A 200 -5.32 -7.77 -11.54
C MET A 200 -4.90 -6.83 -10.41
N LEU A 201 -5.61 -5.72 -10.19
CA LEU A 201 -5.34 -4.80 -9.09
C LEU A 201 -5.56 -5.43 -7.70
N VAL A 202 -6.61 -6.23 -7.57
CA VAL A 202 -6.90 -6.95 -6.32
C VAL A 202 -5.89 -8.08 -6.10
N ALA A 203 -5.58 -8.86 -7.15
CA ALA A 203 -4.66 -9.99 -7.07
C ALA A 203 -3.22 -9.57 -6.78
N MET A 204 -2.80 -8.41 -7.29
CA MET A 204 -1.51 -7.78 -6.97
C MET A 204 -1.51 -7.02 -5.62
N ASN A 205 -2.61 -7.09 -4.85
CA ASN A 205 -2.77 -6.40 -3.58
C ASN A 205 -2.54 -4.88 -3.67
N LYS A 206 -2.86 -4.28 -4.83
CA LYS A 206 -2.82 -2.83 -5.05
C LYS A 206 -4.11 -2.16 -4.61
N CYS A 207 -5.22 -2.92 -4.64
CA CYS A 207 -6.52 -2.48 -4.16
C CYS A 207 -7.10 -3.51 -3.19
N ASP A 208 -7.71 -3.02 -2.11
CA ASP A 208 -8.48 -3.87 -1.21
C ASP A 208 -9.84 -4.22 -1.84
N VAL A 209 -10.28 -5.46 -1.64
CA VAL A 209 -11.56 -5.99 -2.15
C VAL A 209 -12.74 -5.18 -1.63
N HIS A 210 -12.68 -4.70 -0.39
CA HIS A 210 -13.77 -3.87 0.16
C HIS A 210 -13.82 -2.51 -0.52
N LEU A 211 -12.67 -1.88 -0.74
CA LEU A 211 -12.59 -0.60 -1.44
C LEU A 211 -13.17 -0.70 -2.86
N VAL A 212 -12.76 -1.71 -3.63
CA VAL A 212 -13.29 -1.95 -4.98
C VAL A 212 -14.81 -2.11 -4.95
N ARG A 213 -15.34 -2.87 -4.00
CA ARG A 213 -16.79 -3.06 -3.84
C ARG A 213 -17.51 -1.74 -3.52
N ASP A 214 -16.92 -0.92 -2.65
CA ASP A 214 -17.51 0.36 -2.27
C ASP A 214 -17.46 1.39 -3.42
N LEU A 215 -16.40 1.36 -4.24
CA LEU A 215 -16.32 2.14 -5.48
C LEU A 215 -17.37 1.67 -6.51
N LYS A 216 -17.52 0.36 -6.74
CA LYS A 216 -18.58 -0.17 -7.60
C LYS A 216 -19.97 0.25 -7.11
N ARG A 217 -20.23 0.20 -5.79
CA ARG A 217 -21.51 0.69 -5.21
C ARG A 217 -21.71 2.18 -5.41
N LEU A 218 -20.67 2.98 -5.29
CA LEU A 218 -20.73 4.41 -5.53
C LEU A 218 -21.08 4.68 -7.00
N PHE A 219 -20.41 3.98 -7.92
CA PHE A 219 -20.69 4.06 -9.35
C PHE A 219 -22.17 3.75 -9.65
N PHE A 220 -22.70 2.62 -9.16
CA PHE A 220 -24.12 2.28 -9.32
C PHE A 220 -25.10 3.25 -8.67
N ALA A 221 -24.67 4.02 -7.67
CA ALA A 221 -25.49 5.06 -7.07
C ALA A 221 -25.48 6.36 -7.88
N LEU A 222 -24.43 6.57 -8.69
CA LEU A 222 -24.25 7.72 -9.56
C LEU A 222 -24.88 7.50 -10.94
N ASP A 223 -24.75 6.31 -11.50
CA ASP A 223 -25.39 5.91 -12.75
C ASP A 223 -26.90 5.72 -12.54
N VAL A 224 -27.69 6.74 -12.89
CA VAL A 224 -29.15 6.71 -12.75
C VAL A 224 -29.78 5.95 -13.90
N GLY A 225 -29.17 6.01 -15.09
CA GLY A 225 -29.56 5.29 -16.30
C GLY A 225 -29.41 3.77 -16.18
N LYS A 226 -28.45 3.30 -15.37
CA LYS A 226 -28.03 1.91 -15.22
C LYS A 226 -27.54 1.29 -16.54
N ASP A 227 -26.94 2.11 -17.39
CA ASP A 227 -26.34 1.65 -18.64
C ASP A 227 -24.86 1.26 -18.45
N GLY A 228 -24.32 1.40 -17.24
CA GLY A 228 -22.93 1.08 -16.95
C GLY A 228 -21.97 2.21 -17.35
N ILE A 229 -22.49 3.38 -17.73
CA ILE A 229 -21.73 4.55 -18.14
C ILE A 229 -22.19 5.73 -17.28
N LEU A 230 -21.26 6.59 -16.86
CA LEU A 230 -21.64 7.79 -16.11
C LEU A 230 -21.75 8.99 -17.05
N HIS A 231 -22.99 9.40 -17.34
CA HIS A 231 -23.26 10.53 -18.21
C HIS A 231 -23.39 11.85 -17.42
N LYS A 232 -23.25 12.99 -18.12
CA LYS A 232 -23.44 14.32 -17.51
C LYS A 232 -24.87 14.45 -16.97
N GLU A 233 -25.82 13.87 -17.68
CA GLU A 233 -27.25 13.85 -17.39
C GLU A 233 -27.54 13.18 -16.04
N ASP A 234 -26.84 12.08 -15.71
CA ASP A 234 -27.00 11.39 -14.43
C ASP A 234 -26.65 12.32 -13.25
N LEU A 235 -25.54 13.05 -13.38
CA LEU A 235 -25.08 14.00 -12.38
C LEU A 235 -26.05 15.18 -12.23
N VAL A 236 -26.60 15.69 -13.34
CA VAL A 236 -27.61 16.75 -13.33
C VAL A 236 -28.87 16.28 -12.62
N VAL A 237 -29.36 15.09 -12.93
CA VAL A 237 -30.55 14.50 -12.29
C VAL A 237 -30.33 14.34 -10.78
N LEU A 238 -29.17 13.84 -10.36
CA LEU A 238 -28.82 13.69 -8.95
C LEU A 238 -28.71 15.05 -8.24
N ALA A 239 -28.12 16.06 -8.87
CA ALA A 239 -28.02 17.41 -8.33
C ALA A 239 -29.40 18.04 -8.12
N LEU A 240 -30.31 17.88 -9.09
CA LEU A 240 -31.69 18.35 -8.98
C LEU A 240 -32.44 17.63 -7.84
N ARG A 241 -32.33 16.30 -7.75
CA ARG A 241 -32.92 15.51 -6.64
C ARG A 241 -32.40 15.98 -5.28
N LYS A 242 -31.10 16.28 -5.17
CA LYS A 242 -30.47 16.78 -3.94
C LYS A 242 -30.98 18.18 -3.57
N ARG A 243 -31.10 19.09 -4.53
CA ARG A 243 -31.67 20.44 -4.33
C ARG A 243 -33.10 20.37 -3.82
N ASP A 244 -33.92 19.53 -4.44
CA ASP A 244 -35.32 19.41 -4.11
C ASP A 244 -35.50 18.78 -2.73
N ALA A 245 -34.72 17.75 -2.39
CA ALA A 245 -34.68 17.16 -1.04
C ALA A 245 -34.25 18.17 0.04
N LEU A 246 -33.28 19.05 -0.24
CA LEU A 246 -32.86 20.11 0.67
C LEU A 246 -33.94 21.17 0.86
N SER A 247 -34.64 21.54 -0.23
CA SER A 247 -35.76 22.50 -0.16
C SER A 247 -36.91 21.97 0.72
N LEU A 248 -37.22 20.67 0.60
CA LEU A 248 -38.22 19.98 1.42
C LEU A 248 -37.80 19.88 2.89
N LYS A 249 -36.53 19.55 3.18
CA LYS A 249 -36.00 19.56 4.56
C LYS A 249 -36.09 20.96 5.19
N ARG A 250 -35.78 22.03 4.44
CA ARG A 250 -35.91 23.42 4.92
C ARG A 250 -37.37 23.79 5.21
N ARG A 251 -38.31 23.41 4.33
CA ARG A 251 -39.75 23.62 4.54
C ARG A 251 -40.28 22.88 5.75
N ARG A 252 -39.90 21.61 5.95
CA ARG A 252 -40.28 20.80 7.13
C ARG A 252 -39.72 21.39 8.43
N ARG A 253 -38.48 21.89 8.44
CA ARG A 253 -37.90 22.59 9.59
C ARG A 253 -38.62 23.90 9.91
N ARG A 254 -39.01 24.67 8.89
CA ARG A 254 -39.80 25.90 9.09
C ARG A 254 -41.18 25.61 9.71
N LYS A 255 -41.91 24.60 9.20
CA LYS A 255 -43.20 24.18 9.79
C LYS A 255 -43.06 23.68 11.23
N LYS A 256 -42.00 22.91 11.53
CA LYS A 256 -41.72 22.44 12.89
C LYS A 256 -41.40 23.58 13.86
N ASN A 257 -40.76 24.65 13.39
CA ASN A 257 -40.46 25.84 14.20
C ASN A 257 -41.64 26.83 14.30
N SER A 258 -42.63 26.78 13.39
CA SER A 258 -43.81 27.65 13.41
C SER A 258 -44.99 27.09 14.22
N GLY A 259 -44.86 25.91 14.83
CA GLY A 259 -45.87 25.36 15.76
C GLY A 259 -47.17 24.88 15.12
N GLU A 260 -47.26 24.81 13.79
CA GLU A 260 -48.40 24.22 13.09
C GLU A 260 -48.19 22.71 12.95
N THR A 261 -48.79 21.95 13.87
CA THR A 261 -49.03 20.50 13.73
C THR A 261 -50.26 20.23 12.89
#